data_AF-A0A970I2D6-F1
#
_entry.id   AF-A0A970I2D6-F1
#
_cell.length_a   1.000
_cell.length_b   1.000
_cell.length_c   1.000
_cell.angle_alpha   90.00
_cell.angle_beta   90.00
_cell.angle_gamma   90.00
#
_symmetry.space_group_name_H-M   'P 1'
#
loop_
_entity.id
_entity.type
_entity.pdbx_description
1 polymer ?
#
loop_
_entity_poly.entity_id
_entity_poly.type
_entity_poly.pdbx_seq_one_letter_code
_entity_poly.pdbx_strand_id
1 'polypeptide(L)'
;MKKIAFILLAVASSLSFINCSKDDDGGRDCFDCNLFVKMQYCYNEGDDFYTISFLGEHEEVSLDGATWGEVKSGLQEACNMGL
;
A
#
# COMPACT_ATOMS: atom_id res chain seq x y z
N MET A 1 -12.17 20.23 47.22
CA MET A 1 -10.95 19.45 46.94
C MET A 1 -11.44 18.07 46.53
N LYS A 2 -11.20 17.48 45.37
CA LYS A 2 -10.05 17.49 44.48
C LYS A 2 -10.60 17.14 43.09
N LYS A 3 -10.53 18.10 42.17
CA LYS A 3 -10.52 17.85 40.72
C LYS A 3 -9.36 16.87 40.44
N ILE A 4 -9.31 16.24 39.27
CA ILE A 4 -8.23 15.36 38.77
C ILE A 4 -8.63 13.87 38.86
N ALA A 5 -9.67 13.49 38.10
CA ALA A 5 -9.66 12.21 37.38
C ALA A 5 -8.99 12.47 36.02
N PHE A 6 -7.71 12.81 36.08
CA PHE A 6 -6.83 12.92 34.94
C PHE A 6 -6.23 11.53 34.70
N ILE A 7 -6.10 11.18 33.42
CA ILE A 7 -5.08 10.25 32.91
C ILE A 7 -5.41 8.77 33.12
N LEU A 8 -6.42 8.26 32.40
CA LEU A 8 -6.48 6.84 32.05
C LEU A 8 -6.95 6.62 30.61
N LEU A 9 -6.45 7.41 29.65
CA LEU A 9 -6.60 7.07 28.23
C LEU A 9 -5.43 7.58 27.39
N ALA A 10 -4.21 7.34 27.88
CA ALA A 10 -2.96 7.55 27.15
C ALA A 10 -2.45 6.23 26.51
N VAL A 11 -3.36 5.40 25.99
CA VAL A 11 -3.03 4.17 25.24
C VAL A 11 -3.89 4.12 23.98
N ALA A 12 -3.70 5.12 23.11
CA ALA A 12 -3.94 4.97 21.67
C ALA A 12 -2.69 5.39 20.87
N SER A 13 -1.56 5.59 21.56
CA SER A 13 -0.26 5.85 20.94
C SER A 13 0.40 4.50 20.61
N SER A 14 0.09 3.92 19.44
CA SER A 14 1.07 3.15 18.63
C SER A 14 0.51 2.31 17.47
N LEU A 15 -0.76 2.43 17.05
CA LEU A 15 -1.28 1.65 15.90
C LEU A 15 -2.12 2.47 14.94
N SER A 16 -1.54 3.55 14.39
CA SER A 16 -2.09 4.19 13.19
C SER A 16 -0.99 4.79 12.31
N PHE A 17 0.13 4.07 12.17
CA PHE A 17 0.87 4.09 10.90
C PHE A 17 0.31 3.01 9.98
N ILE A 18 -1.03 2.85 9.94
CA ILE A 18 -1.61 2.36 8.72
C ILE A 18 -1.68 3.62 7.88
N ASN A 19 -0.68 3.79 7.01
CA ASN A 19 -0.80 4.63 5.84
C ASN A 19 -1.93 4.03 4.99
N CYS A 20 -3.17 4.17 5.45
CA CYS A 20 -4.34 3.99 4.61
C CYS A 20 -4.31 5.19 3.68
N SER A 21 -3.49 5.11 2.63
CA SER A 21 -3.87 5.69 1.35
C SER A 21 -5.17 4.98 0.98
N LYS A 22 -6.29 5.46 1.55
CA LYS A 22 -7.59 5.24 0.96
C LYS A 22 -7.57 6.14 -0.26
N ASP A 23 -6.93 5.63 -1.30
CA ASP A 23 -7.01 6.23 -2.61
C ASP A 23 -8.45 6.04 -3.06
N ASP A 24 -9.15 7.17 -3.05
CA ASP A 24 -10.47 7.40 -3.60
C ASP A 24 -10.39 7.38 -5.15
N ASP A 25 -9.67 6.39 -5.70
CA ASP A 25 -9.29 6.29 -7.11
C ASP A 25 -10.20 5.28 -7.84
N GLY A 26 -11.52 5.45 -7.79
CA GLY A 26 -12.45 4.87 -8.78
C GLY A 26 -12.21 3.42 -9.25
N GLY A 27 -11.94 2.48 -8.33
CA GLY A 27 -11.71 1.05 -8.65
C GLY A 27 -10.25 0.67 -8.97
N ARG A 28 -9.31 1.60 -8.80
CA ARG A 28 -7.87 1.38 -8.96
C ARG A 28 -7.23 1.09 -7.59
N ASP A 29 -6.64 -0.08 -7.43
CA ASP A 29 -5.88 -0.48 -6.26
C ASP A 29 -4.38 -0.29 -6.52
N CYS A 30 -3.79 0.70 -5.86
CA CYS A 30 -2.37 1.03 -5.96
C CYS A 30 -1.59 0.70 -4.69
N PHE A 31 -0.31 0.37 -4.86
CA PHE A 31 0.65 0.18 -3.80
C PHE A 31 1.99 0.82 -4.17
N ASP A 32 2.50 1.68 -3.29
CA ASP A 32 3.81 2.32 -3.42
C ASP A 32 4.89 1.51 -2.68
N CYS A 33 5.93 1.10 -3.40
CA CYS A 33 7.15 0.53 -2.84
C CYS A 33 8.27 1.57 -2.82
N ASN A 34 8.86 1.82 -1.65
CA ASN A 34 9.94 2.79 -1.48
C ASN A 34 11.16 2.12 -0.86
N LEU A 35 11.99 1.52 -1.72
CA LEU A 35 13.26 0.90 -1.34
C LEU A 35 14.43 1.87 -1.55
N PHE A 36 14.97 1.91 -2.76
CA PHE A 36 15.99 2.87 -3.19
C PHE A 36 15.41 4.00 -4.04
N VAL A 37 14.23 3.75 -4.58
CA VAL A 37 13.54 4.50 -5.60
C VAL A 37 12.05 4.24 -5.43
N LYS A 38 11.22 5.26 -5.72
CA LYS A 38 9.77 5.11 -5.65
C LYS A 38 9.30 4.30 -6.85
N MET A 39 8.78 3.10 -6.59
CA MET A 39 8.03 2.28 -7.54
C MET A 39 6.56 2.28 -7.13
N GLN A 40 5.65 2.44 -8.07
CA GLN A 40 4.22 2.39 -7.82
C GLN A 40 3.59 1.29 -8.68
N TYR A 41 2.84 0.40 -8.05
CA TYR A 41 2.15 -0.70 -8.69
C TYR A 41 0.65 -0.44 -8.60
N CYS A 42 -0.04 -0.38 -9.73
CA CYS A 42 -1.47 -0.05 -9.78
C CYS A 42 -2.24 -1.06 -10.63
N TYR A 43 -3.38 -1.48 -10.12
CA TYR A 43 -4.29 -2.41 -10.79
C TYR A 43 -5.68 -1.80 -10.86
N ASN A 44 -6.38 -1.91 -11.99
CA ASN A 44 -7.81 -1.58 -12.05
C ASN A 44 -8.63 -2.86 -11.94
N GLU A 45 -9.69 -2.83 -11.13
CA GLU A 45 -10.56 -3.99 -10.95
C GLU A 45 -11.18 -4.44 -12.28
N GLY A 46 -10.87 -5.67 -12.70
CA GLY A 46 -11.38 -6.29 -13.91
C GLY A 46 -10.39 -6.34 -15.07
N ASP A 47 -9.20 -5.74 -14.92
CA ASP A 47 -8.12 -5.86 -15.90
C ASP A 47 -7.34 -7.18 -15.72
N ASP A 48 -6.72 -7.68 -16.78
CA ASP A 48 -5.79 -8.83 -16.72
C ASP A 48 -4.33 -8.38 -16.55
N PHE A 49 -4.10 -7.09 -16.28
CA PHE A 49 -2.79 -6.47 -16.18
C PHE A 49 -2.74 -5.44 -15.04
N TYR A 50 -1.53 -5.10 -14.61
CA TYR A 50 -1.24 -4.01 -13.69
C TYR A 50 -0.14 -3.12 -14.25
N THR A 51 -0.09 -1.87 -13.82
CA THR A 51 0.93 -0.91 -14.24
C THR A 51 2.00 -0.76 -13.17
N ILE A 52 3.27 -0.77 -13.58
CA ILE A 52 4.43 -0.41 -12.79
C ILE A 52 4.86 0.99 -13.21
N SER A 53 5.03 1.90 -12.24
CA SER A 53 5.53 3.24 -12.48
C SER A 53 6.84 3.45 -11.74
N PHE A 54 7.91 3.76 -12.46
CA PHE A 54 9.25 3.92 -11.91
C PHE A 54 10.00 5.03 -12.67
N LEU A 55 10.51 6.04 -11.95
CA LEU A 55 11.21 7.20 -12.51
C LEU A 55 10.48 7.94 -13.65
N GLY A 56 9.15 7.88 -13.68
CA GLY A 56 8.34 8.49 -14.74
C GLY A 56 8.14 7.61 -15.97
N GLU A 57 8.70 6.39 -15.97
CA GLU A 57 8.37 5.33 -16.93
C GLU A 57 7.21 4.50 -16.40
N HIS A 58 6.37 4.00 -17.31
CA HIS A 58 5.23 3.16 -17.01
C HIS A 58 5.30 1.88 -17.85
N GLU A 59 5.14 0.74 -17.21
CA GLU A 59 5.13 -0.58 -17.85
C GLU A 59 3.86 -1.33 -17.47
N GLU A 60 3.17 -1.92 -18.44
CA GLU A 60 2.02 -2.78 -18.20
C GLU A 60 2.48 -4.24 -18.16
N VAL A 61 2.10 -4.94 -17.09
CA VAL A 61 2.50 -6.32 -16.84
C VAL A 61 1.24 -7.16 -16.66
N SER A 62 1.18 -8.27 -17.39
CA SER A 62 0.10 -9.26 -17.30
C SER A 62 0.09 -9.93 -15.92
N LEU A 63 -1.11 -10.24 -15.42
CA LEU A 63 -1.30 -11.06 -14.23
C LEU A 63 -1.00 -12.55 -14.50
N ASP A 64 -0.95 -12.96 -15.77
CA ASP A 64 -0.62 -14.34 -16.19
C ASP A 64 -1.46 -15.43 -15.49
N GLY A 65 -2.74 -15.11 -15.23
CA GLY A 65 -3.69 -16.00 -14.56
C GLY A 65 -3.61 -15.99 -13.02
N ALA A 66 -2.71 -15.21 -12.43
CA ALA A 66 -2.72 -14.91 -11.00
C ALA A 66 -3.79 -13.86 -10.67
N THR A 67 -4.22 -13.81 -9.42
CA THR A 67 -5.05 -12.72 -8.93
C THR A 67 -4.19 -11.52 -8.54
N TRP A 68 -4.75 -10.31 -8.66
CA TRP A 68 -4.07 -9.11 -8.17
C TRP A 68 -3.65 -9.22 -6.70
N GLY A 69 -4.45 -9.87 -5.85
CA GLY A 69 -4.12 -10.10 -4.44
C GLY A 69 -2.83 -10.90 -4.26
N GLU A 70 -2.64 -11.97 -5.03
CA GLU A 70 -1.42 -12.81 -4.99
C GLU A 70 -0.19 -12.02 -5.45
N VAL A 71 -0.31 -11.31 -6.57
CA VAL A 71 0.76 -10.47 -7.12
C VAL A 71 1.14 -9.36 -6.13
N LYS A 72 0.14 -8.65 -5.59
CA LYS A 72 0.33 -7.57 -4.62
C LYS A 72 1.04 -8.05 -3.36
N SER A 73 0.66 -9.21 -2.81
CA SER A 73 1.33 -9.77 -1.63
C SER A 73 2.80 -10.09 -1.92
N GLY A 74 3.11 -10.70 -3.07
CA GLY A 74 4.50 -10.97 -3.47
C GLY A 74 5.33 -9.69 -3.63
N LEU A 75 4.76 -8.67 -4.27
CA LEU A 75 5.41 -7.36 -4.44
C LEU A 75 5.65 -6.66 -3.09
N GLN A 76 4.69 -6.74 -2.16
CA GLN A 76 4.83 -6.18 -0.82
C GLN A 76 5.92 -6.90 -0.02
N GLU A 77 5.99 -8.22 -0.11
CA GLU A 77 7.06 -9.00 0.53
C GLU A 77 8.43 -8.63 -0.03
N ALA A 78 8.59 -8.59 -1.37
CA ALA A 78 9.83 -8.16 -2.01
C ALA A 78 10.22 -6.73 -1.60
N CYS A 79 9.24 -5.83 -1.57
CA CYS A 79 9.43 -4.45 -1.12
C CYS A 79 9.87 -4.36 0.34
N ASN A 80 9.37 -5.22 1.22
CA ASN A 80 9.77 -5.21 2.63
C ASN A 80 11.13 -5.88 2.87
N MET A 81 11.56 -6.76 1.95
CA MET A 81 12.85 -7.46 2.03
C MET A 81 14.02 -6.68 1.44
N GLY A 82 13.79 -5.57 0.73
CA GLY A 82 14.88 -4.80 0.11
C GLY A 82 15.51 -5.47 -1.10
N LEU A 83 14.75 -6.35 -1.77
CA LEU A 83 15.17 -7.07 -2.98
C LEU A 83 14.84 -6.29 -4.25
#